data_AF-A0A9W7YGP2-F1
#
_entry.id   AF-A0A9W7YGP2-F1
#
_cell.length_a   1.000
_cell.length_b   1.000
_cell.length_c   1.000
_cell.angle_alpha   90.00
_cell.angle_beta   90.00
_cell.angle_gamma   90.00
#
_symmetry.space_group_name_H-M   'P 1'
#
loop_
_entity.id
_entity.type
_entity.pdbx_description
1 polymer ?
#
loop_
_entity_poly.entity_id
_entity_poly.type
_entity_poly.pdbx_seq_one_letter_code
_entity_poly.pdbx_strand_id
1 'polypeptide(L)'
;MRLLVQIALLALACVVLLAGRAAADELGNVPGEVPPPRAQAAAGAEGRAASAPEPALSNYMLEALLAGLAAGLVANYVRGSRQNAALAAFWEKTIGGVLRANFSVVGDGRQVLERDSASDMLFYASGRRHCRFAQGHLMLSARQDPVALLTDLVGGGREKLELEVVLDDDASSGFVFAAVPRKRARAVGRDRYDIATFASAASNSRVPENLVVFSECADATTQMLDSGLDELLADEGCLLEEIHVTDSPAEKPETHDFERVKKLLATIRLPAPTDDGARRFGETLAFVFYLVDYIAEAVRLRPESARKIAKSRDAAFREFARLAEQKKQEAVAKIAADKRRTELDEVGKMSPEQRRRWEERDRKRALKKSLGKRTRVVK
;
A
#
# COMPACT_ATOMS: atom_id res chain seq x y z
N MET A 1 -31.02 -13.95 -4.03
CA MET A 1 -29.78 -13.33 -3.49
C MET A 1 -30.03 -12.28 -2.41
N ARG A 2 -30.84 -11.23 -2.62
CA ARG A 2 -31.12 -10.21 -1.57
C ARG A 2 -31.71 -10.79 -0.27
N LEU A 3 -32.54 -11.82 -0.37
CA LEU A 3 -33.14 -12.50 0.79
C LEU A 3 -32.11 -13.24 1.66
N LEU A 4 -31.16 -13.94 1.04
CA LEU A 4 -30.07 -14.65 1.75
C LEU A 4 -29.11 -13.65 2.43
N VAL A 5 -28.88 -12.50 1.80
CA VAL A 5 -28.08 -11.39 2.36
C VAL A 5 -28.76 -10.76 3.58
N GLN A 6 -30.08 -10.56 3.52
CA GLN A 6 -30.85 -10.06 4.66
C GLN A 6 -30.87 -11.07 5.81
N ILE A 7 -31.00 -12.36 5.53
CA ILE A 7 -30.99 -13.42 6.54
C ILE A 7 -29.61 -13.52 7.22
N ALA A 8 -28.51 -13.45 6.47
CA ALA A 8 -27.17 -13.50 7.04
C ALA A 8 -26.83 -12.25 7.87
N LEU A 9 -27.22 -11.06 7.41
CA LEU A 9 -27.07 -9.80 8.17
C LEU A 9 -27.95 -9.77 9.42
N LEU A 10 -29.18 -10.28 9.34
CA LEU A 10 -30.06 -10.45 10.49
C LEU A 10 -29.50 -11.48 11.47
N ALA A 11 -28.93 -12.59 11.00
CA ALA A 11 -28.33 -13.59 11.87
C ALA A 11 -27.11 -13.03 12.61
N LEU A 12 -26.23 -12.31 11.91
CA LEU A 12 -25.06 -11.68 12.54
C LEU A 12 -25.47 -10.56 13.50
N ALA A 13 -26.42 -9.71 13.12
CA ALA A 13 -26.96 -8.67 13.99
C ALA A 13 -27.69 -9.26 15.21
N CYS A 14 -28.43 -10.36 15.05
CA CYS A 14 -29.06 -11.07 16.16
C CYS A 14 -28.03 -11.68 17.11
N VAL A 15 -26.95 -12.27 16.60
CA VAL A 15 -25.87 -12.81 17.45
C VAL A 15 -25.18 -11.69 18.22
N VAL A 16 -24.91 -10.54 17.59
CA VAL A 16 -24.33 -9.37 18.25
C VAL A 16 -25.28 -8.74 19.27
N LEU A 17 -26.58 -8.66 18.97
CA LEU A 17 -27.59 -8.14 19.90
C LEU A 17 -27.85 -9.09 21.06
N LEU A 18 -27.81 -10.40 20.85
CA LEU A 18 -27.92 -11.42 21.90
C LEU A 18 -26.69 -11.42 22.80
N ALA A 19 -25.49 -11.31 22.21
CA ALA A 19 -24.25 -11.15 22.98
C ALA A 19 -24.23 -9.82 23.76
N GLY A 20 -24.72 -8.74 23.17
CA GLY A 20 -24.84 -7.42 23.82
C GLY A 20 -25.86 -7.40 24.95
N ARG A 21 -27.01 -8.09 24.79
CA ARG A 21 -28.00 -8.24 25.86
C ARG A 21 -27.50 -9.12 27.00
N ALA A 22 -26.83 -10.23 26.68
CA ALA A 22 -26.22 -11.09 27.69
C ALA A 22 -25.12 -10.35 28.47
N ALA A 23 -24.29 -9.54 27.80
CA ALA A 23 -23.30 -8.70 28.46
C ALA A 23 -23.92 -7.57 29.30
N ALA A 24 -25.05 -7.00 28.88
CA ALA A 24 -25.77 -5.97 29.62
C ALA A 24 -26.46 -6.51 30.89
N ASP A 25 -27.01 -7.73 30.84
CA ASP A 25 -27.59 -8.40 32.01
C ASP A 25 -26.51 -8.77 33.06
N GLU A 26 -25.31 -9.14 32.61
CA GLU A 26 -24.15 -9.41 33.50
C GLU A 26 -23.63 -8.13 34.18
N LEU A 27 -23.58 -6.99 33.47
CA LEU A 27 -23.19 -5.69 34.03
C LEU A 27 -24.22 -5.11 35.02
N GLY A 28 -25.49 -5.52 34.92
CA GLY A 28 -26.54 -5.13 35.86
C GLY A 28 -26.50 -5.86 37.21
N ASN A 29 -25.73 -6.94 37.32
CA ASN A 29 -25.75 -7.83 38.48
C ASN A 29 -24.46 -7.79 39.32
N VAL A 30 -23.64 -6.74 39.19
CA VAL A 30 -22.49 -6.50 40.08
C VAL A 30 -23.00 -6.02 41.44
N PRO A 31 -22.89 -6.81 42.53
CA PRO A 31 -23.26 -6.33 43.85
C PRO A 31 -22.27 -5.26 44.29
N GLY A 32 -22.78 -4.07 44.61
CA GLY A 32 -21.98 -2.94 45.07
C GLY A 32 -21.13 -3.29 46.29
N GLU A 33 -19.89 -2.82 46.26
CA GLU A 33 -18.91 -2.88 47.35
C GLU A 33 -19.49 -2.21 48.60
N VAL A 34 -19.87 -3.01 49.61
CA VAL A 34 -20.37 -2.51 50.90
C VAL A 34 -19.18 -2.10 51.78
N PRO A 35 -19.09 -0.84 52.26
CA PRO A 35 -18.00 -0.43 53.14
C PRO A 35 -18.15 -1.06 54.54
N PRO A 36 -17.06 -1.31 55.27
CA PRO A 36 -17.10 -2.10 56.50
C PRO A 36 -17.77 -1.33 57.66
N PRO A 37 -18.73 -1.94 58.40
CA PRO A 37 -19.23 -1.35 59.64
C PRO A 37 -18.30 -1.66 60.82
N ARG A 38 -18.17 -0.64 61.69
CA ARG A 38 -17.37 -0.64 62.92
C ARG A 38 -17.83 -1.70 63.93
N ALA A 39 -16.85 -2.22 64.67
CA ALA A 39 -16.98 -3.20 65.74
C ALA A 39 -18.03 -2.84 66.81
N GLN A 40 -18.91 -3.79 67.11
CA GLN A 40 -19.46 -4.04 68.45
C GLN A 40 -19.64 -5.54 68.68
N ALA A 41 -19.58 -5.92 69.95
CA ALA A 41 -19.16 -7.20 70.47
C ALA A 41 -20.29 -8.24 70.69
N ALA A 42 -19.82 -9.47 70.90
CA ALA A 42 -20.36 -10.53 71.75
C ALA A 42 -21.27 -11.62 71.15
N ALA A 43 -20.79 -12.85 71.39
CA ALA A 43 -21.51 -14.06 71.75
C ALA A 43 -22.20 -14.91 70.66
N GLY A 44 -21.50 -16.00 70.31
CA GLY A 44 -22.02 -17.38 70.31
C GLY A 44 -23.23 -17.73 69.44
N ALA A 45 -23.00 -18.49 68.38
CA ALA A 45 -23.71 -19.75 68.09
C ALA A 45 -23.25 -20.33 66.74
N GLU A 46 -23.29 -21.65 66.70
CA GLU A 46 -22.93 -22.56 65.61
C GLU A 46 -23.62 -22.25 64.27
N GLY A 47 -22.95 -22.56 63.15
CA GLY A 47 -23.65 -22.54 61.86
C GLY A 47 -22.78 -22.71 60.62
N ARG A 48 -22.57 -23.98 60.22
CA ARG A 48 -22.31 -24.48 58.85
C ARG A 48 -21.13 -23.90 58.05
N ALA A 49 -20.22 -24.80 57.70
CA ALA A 49 -19.29 -24.62 56.59
C ALA A 49 -20.07 -24.16 55.34
N ALA A 50 -19.77 -22.94 54.86
CA ALA A 50 -20.25 -22.45 53.59
C ALA A 50 -19.69 -23.36 52.49
N SER A 51 -20.55 -24.20 51.92
CA SER A 51 -20.23 -24.94 50.69
C SER A 51 -19.86 -23.92 49.62
N ALA A 52 -18.67 -24.08 49.03
CA ALA A 52 -18.25 -23.27 47.89
C ALA A 52 -19.37 -23.28 46.83
N PRO A 53 -19.78 -22.13 46.28
CA PRO A 53 -20.83 -22.08 45.27
C PRO A 53 -20.42 -22.97 44.09
N GLU A 54 -21.25 -23.95 43.76
CA GLU A 54 -21.04 -24.79 42.57
C GLU A 54 -20.97 -23.87 41.34
N PRO A 55 -19.99 -24.07 40.44
CA PRO A 55 -19.86 -23.26 39.24
C PRO A 55 -21.15 -23.39 38.40
N ALA A 56 -22.02 -22.40 38.48
CA ALA A 56 -23.24 -22.34 37.69
C ALA A 56 -22.87 -22.25 36.20
N LEU A 57 -23.44 -23.13 35.38
CA LEU A 57 -23.25 -23.16 33.94
C LEU A 57 -23.55 -21.83 33.24
N SER A 58 -24.32 -20.93 33.86
CA SER A 58 -24.58 -19.57 33.35
C SER A 58 -23.29 -18.78 33.17
N ASN A 59 -22.32 -18.93 34.08
CA ASN A 59 -21.06 -18.19 34.04
C ASN A 59 -20.18 -18.62 32.86
N TYR A 60 -20.41 -19.82 32.31
CA TYR A 60 -19.66 -20.38 31.18
C TYR A 60 -20.39 -20.27 29.84
N MET A 61 -21.63 -19.76 29.80
CA MET A 61 -22.35 -19.60 28.53
C MET A 61 -21.68 -18.57 27.62
N LEU A 62 -21.21 -17.46 28.19
CA LEU A 62 -20.44 -16.46 27.47
C LEU A 62 -19.09 -17.03 27.01
N GLU A 63 -18.39 -17.75 27.88
CA GLU A 63 -17.11 -18.40 27.54
C GLU A 63 -17.28 -19.46 26.44
N ALA A 64 -18.34 -20.27 26.50
CA ALA A 64 -18.65 -21.26 25.48
C ALA A 64 -19.03 -20.62 24.14
N LEU A 65 -19.75 -19.48 24.17
CA LEU A 65 -20.07 -18.71 22.96
C LEU A 65 -18.82 -18.07 22.34
N LEU A 66 -17.94 -17.49 23.16
CA LEU A 66 -16.67 -16.93 22.72
C LEU A 66 -15.73 -18.04 22.18
N ALA A 67 -15.68 -19.19 22.84
CA ALA A 67 -14.92 -20.35 22.37
C ALA A 67 -15.49 -20.90 21.06
N GLY A 68 -16.81 -20.96 20.92
CA GLY A 68 -17.48 -21.36 19.67
C GLY A 68 -17.21 -20.38 18.52
N LEU A 69 -17.25 -19.07 18.80
CA LEU A 69 -16.90 -18.04 17.82
C LEU A 69 -15.42 -18.15 17.42
N ALA A 70 -14.51 -18.30 18.38
CA ALA A 70 -13.09 -18.49 18.13
C ALA A 70 -12.83 -19.76 17.28
N ALA A 71 -13.46 -20.88 17.63
CA ALA A 71 -13.38 -22.12 16.87
C ALA A 71 -13.92 -21.94 15.44
N GLY A 72 -15.02 -21.20 15.27
CA GLY A 72 -15.58 -20.85 13.96
C GLY A 72 -14.63 -20.01 13.11
N LEU A 73 -13.96 -19.02 13.71
CA LEU A 73 -12.95 -18.21 13.04
C LEU A 73 -11.73 -19.04 12.63
N VAL A 74 -11.24 -19.91 13.51
CA VAL A 74 -10.13 -20.83 13.18
C VAL A 74 -10.53 -21.79 12.06
N ALA A 75 -11.73 -22.36 12.09
CA ALA A 75 -12.22 -23.24 11.03
C ALA A 75 -12.34 -22.49 9.69
N ASN A 76 -12.85 -21.25 9.70
CA ASN A 76 -12.90 -20.42 8.50
C ASN A 76 -11.50 -20.10 7.97
N TYR A 77 -10.56 -19.76 8.86
CA TYR A 77 -9.18 -19.49 8.49
C TYR A 77 -8.53 -20.71 7.82
N VAL A 78 -8.65 -21.90 8.42
CA VAL A 78 -8.08 -23.14 7.86
C VAL A 78 -8.71 -23.47 6.51
N ARG A 79 -10.02 -23.31 6.37
CA ARG A 79 -10.72 -23.55 5.09
C ARG A 79 -10.30 -22.54 4.02
N GLY A 80 -10.29 -21.25 4.32
CA GLY A 80 -9.91 -20.19 3.40
C GLY A 80 -8.45 -20.30 2.96
N SER A 81 -7.54 -20.54 3.91
CA SER A 81 -6.11 -20.75 3.67
C SER A 81 -5.86 -21.96 2.77
N ARG A 82 -6.58 -23.08 2.97
CA ARG A 82 -6.49 -24.26 2.09
C ARG A 82 -7.03 -23.99 0.68
N GLN A 83 -8.13 -23.25 0.55
CA GLN A 83 -8.67 -22.88 -0.76
C GLN A 83 -7.71 -21.98 -1.54
N ASN A 84 -7.15 -20.96 -0.89
CA ASN A 84 -6.16 -20.09 -1.51
C ASN A 84 -4.88 -20.84 -1.88
N ALA A 85 -4.42 -21.77 -1.05
CA ALA A 85 -3.29 -22.64 -1.38
C ALA A 85 -3.56 -23.52 -2.62
N ALA A 86 -4.78 -24.05 -2.76
CA ALA A 86 -5.15 -24.84 -3.95
C ALA A 86 -5.22 -23.98 -5.22
N LEU A 87 -5.77 -22.76 -5.12
CA LEU A 87 -5.81 -21.80 -6.25
C LEU A 87 -4.41 -21.38 -6.66
N ALA A 88 -3.54 -21.08 -5.70
CA ALA A 88 -2.16 -20.75 -5.98
C ALA A 88 -1.41 -21.87 -6.67
N ALA A 89 -1.56 -23.12 -6.21
CA ALA A 89 -0.94 -24.28 -6.86
C ALA A 89 -1.43 -24.49 -8.30
N PHE A 90 -2.67 -24.10 -8.60
CA PHE A 90 -3.19 -24.10 -9.97
C PHE A 90 -2.48 -23.03 -10.81
N TRP A 91 -2.46 -21.78 -10.34
CA TRP A 91 -1.84 -20.66 -11.05
C TRP A 91 -0.32 -20.76 -11.15
N GLU A 92 0.34 -21.40 -10.20
CA GLU A 92 1.79 -21.63 -10.20
C GLU A 92 2.24 -22.41 -11.43
N LYS A 93 1.42 -23.35 -11.91
CA LYS A 93 1.74 -24.14 -13.12
C LYS A 93 1.80 -23.24 -14.35
N THR A 94 0.81 -22.37 -14.51
CA THR A 94 0.72 -21.43 -15.64
C THR A 94 1.81 -20.36 -15.54
N ILE A 95 1.93 -19.70 -14.39
CA ILE A 95 2.94 -18.66 -14.15
C ILE A 95 4.35 -19.25 -14.32
N GLY A 96 4.62 -20.38 -13.68
CA GLY A 96 5.91 -21.07 -13.78
C GLY A 96 6.23 -21.56 -15.19
N GLY A 97 5.23 -21.94 -15.99
CA GLY A 97 5.40 -22.26 -17.40
C GLY A 97 5.88 -21.04 -18.21
N VAL A 98 5.19 -19.91 -18.05
CA VAL A 98 5.53 -18.66 -18.75
C VAL A 98 6.88 -18.11 -18.27
N LEU A 99 7.14 -18.10 -16.96
CA LEU A 99 8.40 -17.58 -16.41
C LEU A 99 9.61 -18.40 -16.89
N ARG A 100 9.56 -19.74 -16.84
CA ARG A 100 10.67 -20.59 -17.30
C ARG A 100 10.92 -20.50 -18.80
N ALA A 101 9.91 -20.18 -19.60
CA ALA A 101 10.07 -19.95 -21.04
C ALA A 101 10.76 -18.60 -21.33
N ASN A 102 10.66 -17.63 -20.41
CA ASN A 102 11.03 -16.22 -20.64
C ASN A 102 12.26 -15.77 -19.85
N PHE A 103 12.63 -16.47 -18.77
CA PHE A 103 13.69 -16.11 -17.83
C PHE A 103 14.59 -17.32 -17.54
N SER A 104 15.90 -17.08 -17.38
CA SER A 104 16.85 -18.13 -17.03
C SER A 104 16.84 -18.48 -15.54
N VAL A 105 16.49 -17.52 -14.68
CA VAL A 105 16.41 -17.70 -13.22
C VAL A 105 15.00 -17.39 -12.77
N VAL A 106 14.34 -18.36 -12.12
CA VAL A 106 12.97 -18.25 -11.62
C VAL A 106 12.92 -18.78 -10.19
N GLY A 107 12.61 -17.90 -9.24
CA GLY A 107 12.53 -18.20 -7.81
C GLY A 107 13.81 -18.81 -7.25
N ASP A 108 13.65 -19.65 -6.21
CA ASP A 108 14.72 -20.40 -5.54
C ASP A 108 14.95 -21.80 -6.17
N GLY A 109 14.51 -22.00 -7.41
CA GLY A 109 14.63 -23.28 -8.15
C GLY A 109 13.75 -24.44 -7.65
N ARG A 110 13.25 -24.39 -6.41
CA ARG A 110 12.32 -25.40 -5.84
C ARG A 110 10.85 -25.05 -6.00
N GLN A 111 10.50 -23.80 -5.73
CA GLN A 111 9.14 -23.25 -5.80
C GLN A 111 9.17 -21.94 -6.58
N VAL A 112 8.13 -21.69 -7.38
CA VAL A 112 8.03 -20.47 -8.19
C VAL A 112 7.30 -19.38 -7.41
N LEU A 113 6.23 -19.76 -6.70
CA LEU A 113 5.50 -18.86 -5.83
C LEU A 113 5.96 -19.04 -4.38
N GLU A 114 6.40 -17.94 -3.77
CA GLU A 114 6.68 -17.83 -2.35
C GLU A 114 5.46 -17.23 -1.64
N ARG A 115 5.13 -17.78 -0.49
CA ARG A 115 3.94 -17.38 0.27
C ARG A 115 4.30 -16.30 1.28
N ASP A 116 3.86 -15.07 1.00
CA ASP A 116 4.01 -13.94 1.93
C ASP A 116 2.85 -13.89 2.94
N SER A 117 1.62 -14.15 2.45
CA SER A 117 0.40 -14.18 3.26
C SER A 117 -0.50 -15.36 2.88
N ALA A 118 -1.66 -15.51 3.54
CA ALA A 118 -2.68 -16.46 3.10
C ALA A 118 -3.45 -16.00 1.84
N SER A 119 -3.42 -14.69 1.54
CA SER A 119 -3.98 -14.07 0.34
C SER A 119 -2.93 -13.76 -0.72
N ASP A 120 -1.71 -13.40 -0.30
CA ASP A 120 -0.70 -12.81 -1.17
C ASP A 120 0.48 -13.74 -1.35
N MET A 121 0.87 -13.93 -2.61
CA MET A 121 2.01 -14.74 -2.99
C MET A 121 2.88 -13.96 -3.94
N LEU A 122 4.19 -14.11 -3.81
CA LEU A 122 5.16 -13.40 -4.61
C LEU A 122 5.98 -14.37 -5.46
N PHE A 123 6.38 -13.93 -6.64
CA PHE A 123 7.44 -14.59 -7.40
C PHE A 123 8.49 -13.58 -7.82
N TYR A 124 9.68 -14.10 -8.07
CA TYR A 124 10.81 -13.35 -8.58
C TYR A 124 11.42 -14.09 -9.76
N ALA A 125 11.78 -13.35 -10.80
CA ALA A 125 12.45 -13.89 -11.98
C ALA A 125 13.51 -12.91 -12.50
N SER A 126 14.60 -13.43 -13.04
CA SER A 126 15.69 -12.65 -13.63
C SER A 126 16.39 -13.40 -14.75
N GLY A 127 17.28 -12.70 -15.48
CA GLY A 127 18.04 -13.29 -16.58
C GLY A 127 17.33 -13.28 -17.94
N ARG A 128 16.43 -12.31 -18.14
CA ARG A 128 15.95 -11.91 -19.48
C ARG A 128 16.76 -10.69 -19.93
N ARG A 129 16.96 -10.53 -21.24
CA ARG A 129 17.54 -9.30 -21.81
C ARG A 129 16.62 -8.10 -21.55
N HIS A 130 17.19 -6.90 -21.43
CA HIS A 130 16.46 -5.63 -21.24
C HIS A 130 15.62 -5.56 -19.95
N CYS A 131 15.84 -6.49 -19.03
CA CYS A 131 15.12 -6.65 -17.79
C CYS A 131 16.09 -7.03 -16.67
N ARG A 132 16.28 -6.13 -15.70
CA ARG A 132 17.11 -6.37 -14.53
C ARG A 132 16.51 -7.45 -13.65
N PHE A 133 15.22 -7.33 -13.34
CA PHE A 133 14.42 -8.34 -12.66
C PHE A 133 12.92 -8.10 -12.86
N ALA A 134 12.13 -9.16 -12.71
CA ALA A 134 10.69 -9.13 -12.66
C ALA A 134 10.22 -9.70 -11.33
N GLN A 135 9.31 -8.99 -10.66
CA GLN A 135 8.62 -9.48 -9.48
C GLN A 135 7.12 -9.44 -9.73
N GLY A 136 6.38 -10.38 -9.17
CA GLY A 136 4.93 -10.42 -9.30
C GLY A 136 4.26 -10.76 -7.99
N HIS A 137 3.16 -10.07 -7.69
CA HIS A 137 2.31 -10.24 -6.52
C HIS A 137 0.96 -10.78 -6.96
N LEU A 138 0.74 -12.06 -6.68
CA LEU A 138 -0.54 -12.74 -6.83
C LEU A 138 -1.42 -12.43 -5.63
N MET A 139 -2.39 -11.54 -5.80
CA MET A 139 -3.36 -11.17 -4.78
C MET A 139 -4.65 -11.97 -4.96
N LEU A 140 -4.88 -12.90 -4.04
CA LEU A 140 -6.11 -13.67 -3.93
C LEU A 140 -7.04 -13.03 -2.90
N SER A 141 -8.36 -13.25 -3.03
CA SER A 141 -9.31 -12.80 -2.01
C SER A 141 -8.98 -13.42 -0.65
N ALA A 142 -9.04 -12.62 0.41
CA ALA A 142 -8.70 -13.03 1.77
C ALA A 142 -9.82 -13.88 2.41
N ARG A 143 -10.07 -15.07 1.86
CA ARG A 143 -11.14 -16.00 2.28
C ARG A 143 -11.05 -16.44 3.75
N GLN A 144 -9.85 -16.37 4.31
CA GLN A 144 -9.57 -16.66 5.71
C GLN A 144 -10.16 -15.62 6.66
N ASP A 145 -10.35 -14.38 6.21
CA ASP A 145 -10.80 -13.25 7.01
C ASP A 145 -12.25 -12.86 6.65
N PRO A 146 -13.23 -13.10 7.54
CA PRO A 146 -14.61 -12.70 7.32
C PRO A 146 -14.80 -11.19 7.10
N VAL A 147 -13.98 -10.35 7.73
CA VAL A 147 -14.07 -8.89 7.58
C VAL A 147 -13.64 -8.49 6.17
N ALA A 148 -12.51 -9.04 5.71
CA ALA A 148 -12.02 -8.83 4.34
C ALA A 148 -13.02 -9.35 3.28
N LEU A 149 -13.65 -10.51 3.53
CA LEU A 149 -14.71 -11.03 2.67
C LEU A 149 -15.93 -10.10 2.58
N LEU A 150 -16.32 -9.48 3.69
CA LEU A 150 -17.42 -8.51 3.71
C LEU A 150 -17.05 -7.25 2.92
N THR A 151 -15.81 -6.76 3.03
CA THR A 151 -15.35 -5.62 2.24
C THR A 151 -15.25 -5.97 0.75
N ASP A 152 -14.78 -7.18 0.40
CA ASP A 152 -14.68 -7.65 -0.98
C ASP A 152 -16.05 -7.78 -1.65
N LEU A 153 -17.10 -8.12 -0.87
CA LEU A 153 -18.47 -8.18 -1.37
C LEU A 153 -19.01 -6.81 -1.80
N VAL A 154 -18.59 -5.74 -1.12
CA VAL A 154 -18.98 -4.36 -1.45
C VAL A 154 -18.07 -3.75 -2.53
N GLY A 155 -16.76 -4.02 -2.45
CA GLY A 155 -15.75 -3.46 -3.35
C GLY A 155 -15.59 -4.21 -4.68
N GLY A 156 -16.17 -5.40 -4.81
CA GLY A 156 -15.97 -6.26 -5.97
C GLY A 156 -14.54 -6.80 -6.01
N GLY A 157 -14.09 -7.41 -4.90
CA GLY A 157 -12.75 -7.98 -4.75
C GLY A 157 -12.49 -9.05 -5.82
N ARG A 158 -11.78 -8.67 -6.88
CA ARG A 158 -11.33 -9.58 -7.94
C ARG A 158 -9.88 -9.89 -7.72
N GLU A 159 -9.56 -11.17 -7.84
CA GLU A 159 -8.19 -11.67 -7.78
C GLU A 159 -7.38 -11.11 -8.96
N LYS A 160 -6.14 -10.71 -8.69
CA LYS A 160 -5.28 -10.07 -9.69
C LYS A 160 -3.82 -10.43 -9.46
N LEU A 161 -3.04 -10.38 -10.53
CA LEU A 161 -1.59 -10.44 -10.52
C LEU A 161 -1.07 -9.04 -10.82
N GLU A 162 -0.33 -8.45 -9.89
CA GLU A 162 0.45 -7.23 -10.13
C GLU A 162 1.88 -7.61 -10.47
N LEU A 163 2.33 -7.25 -11.67
CA LEU A 163 3.68 -7.50 -12.16
C LEU A 163 4.45 -6.19 -12.17
N GLU A 164 5.66 -6.21 -11.63
CA GLU A 164 6.64 -5.14 -11.73
C GLU A 164 7.90 -5.67 -12.40
N VAL A 165 8.19 -5.14 -13.59
CA VAL A 165 9.40 -5.45 -14.35
C VAL A 165 10.30 -4.23 -14.36
N VAL A 166 11.50 -4.37 -13.79
CA VAL A 166 12.52 -3.33 -13.83
C VAL A 166 13.33 -3.48 -15.12
N LEU A 167 13.27 -2.46 -15.96
CA LEU A 167 13.97 -2.39 -17.24
C LEU A 167 15.42 -1.95 -17.04
N ASP A 168 16.30 -2.34 -17.96
CA ASP A 168 17.69 -1.86 -17.96
C ASP A 168 17.78 -0.37 -18.35
N ASP A 169 18.67 0.37 -17.70
CA ASP A 169 18.82 1.81 -17.90
C ASP A 169 19.27 2.17 -19.32
N ASP A 170 20.10 1.33 -19.95
CA ASP A 170 20.61 1.57 -21.30
C ASP A 170 19.62 1.14 -22.41
N ALA A 171 18.61 0.36 -22.06
CA ALA A 171 17.79 -0.36 -23.04
C ALA A 171 16.64 0.47 -23.63
N SER A 172 16.04 1.40 -22.88
CA SER A 172 14.83 2.11 -23.32
C SER A 172 14.93 3.62 -23.14
N SER A 173 14.28 4.39 -24.01
CA SER A 173 14.06 5.81 -23.75
C SER A 173 13.12 6.00 -22.56
N GLY A 174 13.44 6.87 -21.60
CA GLY A 174 12.56 7.16 -20.47
C GLY A 174 11.33 7.95 -20.92
N PHE A 175 10.13 7.43 -20.68
CA PHE A 175 8.86 8.13 -20.86
C PHE A 175 7.80 7.59 -19.90
N VAL A 176 6.74 8.36 -19.69
CA VAL A 176 5.56 7.93 -18.94
C VAL A 176 4.41 7.62 -19.89
N PHE A 177 3.90 6.39 -19.80
CA PHE A 177 2.71 5.91 -20.48
C PHE A 177 1.90 5.05 -19.53
N ALA A 178 0.58 5.20 -19.52
CA ALA A 178 -0.29 4.30 -18.79
C ALA A 178 -1.63 4.12 -19.51
N ALA A 179 -2.16 2.91 -19.51
CA ALA A 179 -3.55 2.67 -19.89
C ALA A 179 -4.29 2.09 -18.67
N VAL A 180 -5.35 2.78 -18.26
CA VAL A 180 -6.09 2.45 -17.03
C VAL A 180 -7.60 2.47 -17.23
N PRO A 181 -8.37 1.71 -16.44
CA PRO A 181 -9.83 1.75 -16.48
C PRO A 181 -10.34 3.14 -16.14
N ARG A 182 -11.34 3.60 -16.88
CA ARG A 182 -11.95 4.92 -16.72
C ARG A 182 -12.46 5.18 -15.30
N LYS A 183 -12.88 4.13 -14.59
CA LYS A 183 -13.29 4.18 -13.18
C LYS A 183 -12.15 4.60 -12.25
N ARG A 184 -10.91 4.18 -12.54
CA ARG A 184 -9.71 4.46 -11.75
C ARG A 184 -8.89 5.64 -12.26
N ALA A 185 -9.11 6.07 -13.51
CA ALA A 185 -8.36 7.15 -14.15
C ALA A 185 -8.24 8.44 -13.30
N ARG A 186 -9.33 8.85 -12.62
CA ARG A 186 -9.30 10.03 -11.74
C ARG A 186 -8.43 9.84 -10.49
N ALA A 187 -8.48 8.67 -9.87
CA ALA A 187 -7.68 8.35 -8.70
C ALA A 187 -6.20 8.25 -9.11
N VAL A 188 -5.91 7.47 -10.15
CA VAL A 188 -4.57 7.27 -10.69
C VAL A 188 -3.92 8.61 -11.10
N GLY A 189 -4.64 9.47 -11.81
CA GLY A 189 -4.12 10.76 -12.27
C GLY A 189 -3.85 11.79 -11.16
N ARG A 190 -4.33 11.55 -9.94
CA ARG A 190 -4.10 12.42 -8.76
C ARG A 190 -3.12 11.78 -7.77
N ASP A 191 -3.30 10.50 -7.50
CA ASP A 191 -2.63 9.80 -6.40
C ASP A 191 -1.21 9.37 -6.79
N ARG A 192 -0.98 9.07 -8.08
CA ARG A 192 0.37 8.74 -8.56
C ARG A 192 1.11 9.99 -9.06
N TYR A 193 2.28 10.23 -8.48
CA TYR A 193 3.12 11.38 -8.74
C TYR A 193 3.65 11.42 -10.18
N ASP A 194 4.06 10.26 -10.72
CA ASP A 194 4.55 10.09 -12.09
C ASP A 194 3.55 10.62 -13.12
N ILE A 195 2.30 10.18 -13.05
CA ILE A 195 1.23 10.58 -13.96
C ILE A 195 0.80 12.03 -13.70
N ALA A 196 0.58 12.40 -12.44
CA ALA A 196 0.12 13.74 -12.09
C ALA A 196 1.08 14.86 -12.53
N THR A 197 2.39 14.56 -12.57
CA THR A 197 3.43 15.55 -12.90
C THR A 197 3.81 15.54 -14.37
N PHE A 198 3.94 14.35 -14.97
CA PHE A 198 4.58 14.21 -16.27
C PHE A 198 3.63 13.83 -17.41
N ALA A 199 2.49 13.19 -17.11
CA ALA A 199 1.58 12.71 -18.13
C ALA A 199 0.28 13.50 -18.17
N SER A 200 -0.38 13.45 -19.33
CA SER A 200 -1.72 14.02 -19.50
C SER A 200 -2.64 12.98 -20.14
N ALA A 201 -3.93 13.08 -19.86
CA ALA A 201 -4.91 12.19 -20.47
C ALA A 201 -4.98 12.47 -21.97
N ALA A 202 -4.69 11.45 -22.78
CA ALA A 202 -4.76 11.49 -24.22
C ALA A 202 -5.96 10.65 -24.69
N SER A 203 -6.84 11.24 -25.49
CA SER A 203 -7.90 10.50 -26.17
C SER A 203 -7.37 9.94 -27.48
N ASN A 204 -7.45 8.63 -27.67
CA ASN A 204 -7.08 7.96 -28.92
C ASN A 204 -8.24 7.05 -29.35
N SER A 205 -8.61 7.10 -30.63
CA SER A 205 -9.71 6.30 -31.19
C SER A 205 -9.41 4.81 -31.28
N ARG A 206 -8.13 4.40 -31.19
CA ARG A 206 -7.71 2.99 -31.17
C ARG A 206 -7.92 2.31 -29.82
N VAL A 207 -8.17 3.07 -28.76
CA VAL A 207 -8.36 2.52 -27.42
C VAL A 207 -9.84 2.51 -27.06
N PRO A 208 -10.36 1.41 -26.52
CA PRO A 208 -11.74 1.32 -26.06
C PRO A 208 -12.15 2.39 -25.05
N GLU A 209 -13.43 2.80 -25.08
CA GLU A 209 -13.95 3.92 -24.25
C GLU A 209 -13.97 3.65 -22.73
N ASN A 210 -13.85 2.37 -22.33
CA ASN A 210 -13.74 1.93 -20.95
C ASN A 210 -12.33 2.18 -20.35
N LEU A 211 -11.35 2.52 -21.18
CA LEU A 211 -9.97 2.81 -20.79
C LEU A 211 -9.62 4.28 -21.05
N VAL A 212 -8.64 4.78 -20.31
CA VAL A 212 -8.06 6.10 -20.49
C VAL A 212 -6.55 5.94 -20.58
N VAL A 213 -5.96 6.50 -21.63
CA VAL A 213 -4.51 6.54 -21.79
C VAL A 213 -3.97 7.83 -21.21
N PHE A 214 -2.97 7.72 -20.34
CA PHE A 214 -2.12 8.82 -19.92
C PHE A 214 -0.80 8.71 -20.66
N SER A 215 -0.36 9.80 -21.28
CA SER A 215 0.95 9.83 -21.90
C SER A 215 1.59 11.21 -21.81
N GLU A 216 2.91 11.21 -21.72
CA GLU A 216 3.74 12.39 -21.85
C GLU A 216 4.01 12.74 -23.33
N CYS A 217 4.00 11.74 -24.22
CA CYS A 217 4.34 11.91 -25.63
C CYS A 217 3.43 11.09 -26.56
N ALA A 218 2.85 11.77 -27.56
CA ALA A 218 2.00 11.14 -28.57
C ALA A 218 2.76 10.11 -29.44
N ASP A 219 4.05 10.33 -29.66
CA ASP A 219 4.93 9.41 -30.39
C ASP A 219 5.05 8.06 -29.66
N ALA A 220 5.36 8.11 -28.35
CA ALA A 220 5.40 6.93 -27.48
C ALA A 220 4.04 6.23 -27.44
N THR A 221 2.94 6.99 -27.36
CA THR A 221 1.58 6.44 -27.36
C THR A 221 1.31 5.62 -28.62
N THR A 222 1.65 6.16 -29.79
CA THR A 222 1.39 5.48 -31.07
C THR A 222 2.23 4.21 -31.19
N GLN A 223 3.53 4.30 -30.88
CA GLN A 223 4.43 3.14 -30.93
C GLN A 223 4.04 2.05 -29.92
N MET A 224 3.56 2.43 -28.73
CA MET A 224 3.02 1.49 -27.73
C MET A 224 1.75 0.80 -28.22
N LEU A 225 0.85 1.50 -28.90
CA LEU A 225 -0.36 0.90 -29.44
C LEU A 225 -0.04 -0.02 -30.64
N ASP A 226 0.90 0.37 -31.50
CA ASP A 226 1.36 -0.43 -32.64
C ASP A 226 2.02 -1.78 -32.24
N SER A 227 2.30 -2.00 -30.95
CA SER A 227 2.81 -3.27 -30.42
C SER A 227 1.80 -4.42 -30.45
N GLY A 228 0.54 -4.17 -30.84
CA GLY A 228 -0.59 -5.08 -30.68
C GLY A 228 -1.32 -4.89 -29.33
N LEU A 229 -0.94 -3.87 -28.56
CA LEU A 229 -1.61 -3.52 -27.31
C LEU A 229 -3.05 -3.04 -27.58
N ASP A 230 -3.30 -2.34 -28.68
CA ASP A 230 -4.65 -1.92 -29.06
C ASP A 230 -5.57 -3.11 -29.33
N GLU A 231 -5.08 -4.13 -30.04
CA GLU A 231 -5.81 -5.39 -30.28
C GLU A 231 -6.12 -6.12 -28.97
N LEU A 232 -5.13 -6.26 -28.08
CA LEU A 232 -5.34 -6.90 -26.77
C LEU A 232 -6.34 -6.14 -25.91
N LEU A 233 -6.27 -4.80 -25.89
CA LEU A 233 -7.18 -3.96 -25.10
C LEU A 233 -8.61 -3.96 -25.67
N ALA A 234 -8.75 -4.10 -27.00
CA ALA A 234 -10.04 -4.17 -27.68
C ALA A 234 -10.77 -5.51 -27.49
N ASP A 235 -10.07 -6.58 -27.14
CA ASP A 235 -10.68 -7.87 -26.83
C ASP A 235 -11.59 -7.77 -25.59
N GLU A 236 -12.86 -8.17 -25.73
CA GLU A 236 -13.79 -8.25 -24.60
C GLU A 236 -13.33 -9.24 -23.52
N GLY A 237 -12.52 -10.22 -23.92
CA GLY A 237 -11.87 -11.20 -23.04
C GLY A 237 -10.61 -10.70 -22.34
N CYS A 238 -10.19 -9.46 -22.55
CA CYS A 238 -8.93 -8.94 -22.05
C CYS A 238 -8.82 -9.06 -20.52
N LEU A 239 -7.75 -9.73 -20.08
CA LEU A 239 -7.41 -9.88 -18.66
C LEU A 239 -6.49 -8.76 -18.17
N LEU A 240 -5.84 -8.02 -19.07
CA LEU A 240 -4.98 -6.89 -18.72
C LEU A 240 -5.87 -5.70 -18.28
N GLU A 241 -5.83 -5.37 -16.99
CA GLU A 241 -6.63 -4.26 -16.45
C GLU A 241 -5.88 -2.94 -16.57
N GLU A 242 -4.59 -2.94 -16.22
CA GLU A 242 -3.76 -1.74 -16.18
C GLU A 242 -2.37 -2.05 -16.69
N ILE A 243 -1.78 -1.09 -17.39
CA ILE A 243 -0.38 -1.13 -17.79
C ILE A 243 0.22 0.26 -17.60
N HIS A 244 1.42 0.31 -17.04
CA HIS A 244 2.17 1.54 -16.78
C HIS A 244 3.62 1.34 -17.18
N VAL A 245 4.14 2.22 -18.02
CA VAL A 245 5.56 2.38 -18.30
C VAL A 245 5.98 3.70 -17.67
N THR A 246 6.95 3.67 -16.76
CA THR A 246 7.40 4.87 -16.07
C THR A 246 8.90 4.83 -15.82
N ASP A 247 9.54 6.00 -15.87
CA ASP A 247 10.94 6.23 -15.46
C ASP A 247 11.04 6.94 -14.11
N SER A 248 9.90 7.14 -13.46
CA SER A 248 9.73 7.98 -12.29
C SER A 248 8.99 7.24 -11.18
N PRO A 249 9.26 7.56 -9.89
CA PRO A 249 8.63 6.90 -8.77
C PRO A 249 7.12 7.19 -8.72
N ALA A 250 6.34 6.21 -8.24
CA ALA A 250 4.90 6.32 -8.09
C ALA A 250 4.50 7.34 -7.01
N GLU A 251 5.27 7.40 -5.93
CA GLU A 251 5.08 8.36 -4.83
C GLU A 251 6.06 9.53 -4.96
N LYS A 252 5.65 10.67 -4.42
CA LYS A 252 6.46 11.89 -4.45
C LYS A 252 7.72 11.67 -3.60
N PRO A 253 8.94 11.75 -4.18
CA PRO A 253 10.17 11.58 -3.42
C PRO A 253 10.29 12.62 -2.31
N GLU A 254 10.67 12.18 -1.12
CA GLU A 254 10.95 13.08 0.01
C GLU A 254 12.32 13.77 -0.15
N THR A 255 13.25 13.09 -0.83
CA THR A 255 14.63 13.52 -1.01
C THR A 255 14.91 13.77 -2.49
N HIS A 256 15.77 14.77 -2.75
CA HIS A 256 16.24 15.11 -4.08
C HIS A 256 17.08 14.01 -4.75
N ASP A 257 17.70 13.13 -3.97
CA ASP A 257 18.54 12.03 -4.43
C ASP A 257 17.69 10.75 -4.46
N PHE A 258 17.10 10.46 -5.62
CA PHE A 258 16.34 9.23 -5.85
C PHE A 258 16.79 8.59 -7.16
N GLU A 259 16.93 7.27 -7.15
CA GLU A 259 17.28 6.50 -8.34
C GLU A 259 16.10 6.49 -9.32
N ARG A 260 16.36 6.89 -10.56
CA ARG A 260 15.36 6.85 -11.63
C ARG A 260 15.38 5.49 -12.27
N VAL A 261 14.52 4.62 -11.75
CA VAL A 261 14.40 3.25 -12.24
C VAL A 261 13.29 3.19 -13.29
N LYS A 262 13.59 2.65 -14.46
CA LYS A 262 12.59 2.40 -15.50
C LYS A 262 11.83 1.12 -15.19
N LYS A 263 10.50 1.21 -15.17
CA LYS A 263 9.62 0.14 -14.75
C LYS A 263 8.46 -0.03 -15.72
N LEU A 264 8.13 -1.28 -16.01
CA LEU A 264 6.86 -1.70 -16.58
C LEU A 264 6.04 -2.36 -15.46
N LEU A 265 4.92 -1.74 -15.10
CA LEU A 265 3.95 -2.28 -14.16
C LEU A 265 2.72 -2.75 -14.93
N ALA A 266 2.23 -3.95 -14.64
CA ALA A 266 1.03 -4.48 -15.26
C ALA A 266 0.13 -5.13 -14.20
N THR A 267 -1.17 -4.89 -14.29
CA THR A 267 -2.18 -5.53 -13.44
C THR A 267 -3.03 -6.44 -14.31
N ILE A 268 -2.97 -7.74 -14.08
CA ILE A 268 -3.71 -8.76 -14.82
C ILE A 268 -4.77 -9.36 -13.92
N ARG A 269 -6.03 -9.34 -14.33
CA ARG A 269 -7.13 -10.01 -13.63
C ARG A 269 -6.99 -11.52 -13.73
N LEU A 270 -7.21 -12.22 -12.62
CA LEU A 270 -7.33 -13.67 -12.63
C LEU A 270 -8.74 -14.08 -13.10
N PRO A 271 -8.85 -14.90 -14.16
CA PRO A 271 -10.12 -15.49 -14.54
C PRO A 271 -10.46 -16.67 -13.61
N ALA A 272 -11.61 -17.31 -13.86
CA ALA A 272 -11.92 -18.57 -13.19
C ALA A 272 -10.83 -19.63 -13.49
N PRO A 273 -10.50 -20.52 -12.53
CA PRO A 273 -9.46 -21.55 -12.70
C PRO A 273 -9.95 -22.68 -13.60
N THR A 274 -10.12 -22.38 -14.88
CA THR A 274 -10.43 -23.31 -15.97
C THR A 274 -9.25 -23.39 -16.91
N ASP A 275 -9.15 -24.44 -17.72
CA ASP A 275 -8.05 -24.59 -18.68
C ASP A 275 -8.01 -23.43 -19.70
N ASP A 276 -9.16 -22.97 -20.18
CA ASP A 276 -9.25 -21.79 -21.07
C ASP A 276 -8.83 -20.50 -20.35
N GLY A 277 -9.26 -20.32 -19.09
CA GLY A 277 -8.84 -19.17 -18.28
C GLY A 277 -7.33 -19.15 -18.03
N ALA A 278 -6.74 -20.31 -17.72
CA ALA A 278 -5.31 -20.47 -17.57
C ALA A 278 -4.55 -20.17 -18.86
N ARG A 279 -5.07 -20.61 -20.02
CA ARG A 279 -4.45 -20.34 -21.33
C ARG A 279 -4.42 -18.84 -21.62
N ARG A 280 -5.57 -18.15 -21.54
CA ARG A 280 -5.67 -16.70 -21.79
C ARG A 280 -4.82 -15.89 -20.82
N PHE A 281 -4.78 -16.29 -19.56
CA PHE A 281 -3.93 -15.66 -18.56
C PHE A 281 -2.43 -15.83 -18.91
N GLY A 282 -2.02 -17.03 -19.30
CA GLY A 282 -0.66 -17.30 -19.75
C GLY A 282 -0.28 -16.49 -21.00
N GLU A 283 -1.18 -16.40 -21.98
CA GLU A 283 -1.01 -15.57 -23.19
C GLU A 283 -0.87 -14.08 -22.83
N THR A 284 -1.71 -13.57 -21.94
CA THR A 284 -1.64 -12.16 -21.47
C THR A 284 -0.32 -11.89 -20.74
N LEU A 285 0.10 -12.79 -19.84
CA LEU A 285 1.36 -12.66 -19.11
C LEU A 285 2.56 -12.71 -20.07
N ALA A 286 2.54 -13.61 -21.05
CA ALA A 286 3.58 -13.69 -22.08
C ALA A 286 3.63 -12.42 -22.93
N PHE A 287 2.47 -11.83 -23.26
CA PHE A 287 2.41 -10.56 -23.98
C PHE A 287 3.04 -9.41 -23.19
N VAL A 288 2.82 -9.34 -21.86
CA VAL A 288 3.48 -8.33 -21.02
C VAL A 288 5.01 -8.48 -21.06
N PHE A 289 5.53 -9.71 -21.08
CA PHE A 289 6.98 -9.93 -21.25
C PHE A 289 7.47 -9.62 -22.66
N TYR A 290 6.65 -9.83 -23.70
CA TYR A 290 6.97 -9.36 -25.05
C TYR A 290 7.08 -7.83 -25.10
N LEU A 291 6.20 -7.10 -24.40
CA LEU A 291 6.26 -5.64 -24.34
C LEU A 291 7.57 -5.12 -23.74
N VAL A 292 8.22 -5.87 -22.84
CA VAL A 292 9.53 -5.50 -22.28
C VAL A 292 10.57 -5.34 -23.40
N ASP A 293 10.65 -6.34 -24.29
CA ASP A 293 11.61 -6.32 -25.40
C ASP A 293 11.20 -5.27 -26.43
N TYR A 294 9.90 -5.16 -26.72
CA TYR A 294 9.39 -4.16 -27.66
C TYR A 294 9.67 -2.72 -27.20
N ILE A 295 9.49 -2.41 -25.92
CA ILE A 295 9.79 -1.09 -25.35
C ILE A 295 11.28 -0.76 -25.46
N ALA A 296 12.16 -1.75 -25.31
CA ALA A 296 13.59 -1.55 -25.44
C ALA A 296 14.04 -1.37 -26.89
N GLU A 297 13.55 -2.21 -27.81
CA GLU A 297 14.08 -2.28 -29.17
C GLU A 297 13.35 -1.36 -30.16
N ALA A 298 12.02 -1.31 -30.08
CA ALA A 298 11.17 -0.66 -31.06
C ALA A 298 10.81 0.78 -30.67
N VAL A 299 10.61 1.06 -29.38
CA VAL A 299 10.17 2.39 -28.94
C VAL A 299 11.33 3.38 -29.00
N ARG A 300 11.30 4.26 -30.01
CA ARG A 300 12.29 5.31 -30.23
C ARG A 300 11.62 6.66 -30.29
N LEU A 301 11.87 7.46 -29.26
CA LEU A 301 11.35 8.83 -29.20
C LEU A 301 12.10 9.72 -30.19
N ARG A 302 11.34 10.58 -30.88
CA ARG A 302 11.93 11.71 -31.62
C ARG A 302 12.84 12.54 -30.72
N PRO A 303 13.96 13.07 -31.25
CA PRO A 303 14.90 13.89 -30.47
C PRO A 303 14.25 15.10 -29.79
N GLU A 304 13.21 15.68 -30.40
CA GLU A 304 12.43 16.77 -29.84
C GLU A 304 11.66 16.33 -28.58
N SER A 305 10.94 15.20 -28.66
CA SER A 305 10.22 14.61 -27.53
C SER A 305 11.18 14.25 -26.40
N ALA A 306 12.31 13.63 -26.71
CA ALA A 306 13.33 13.28 -25.73
C ALA A 306 13.89 14.52 -25.00
N ARG A 307 14.16 15.61 -25.72
CA ARG A 307 14.59 16.89 -25.11
C ARG A 307 13.51 17.50 -24.22
N LYS A 308 12.24 17.40 -24.62
CA LYS A 308 11.11 17.90 -23.83
C LYS A 308 10.96 17.12 -22.52
N ILE A 309 11.06 15.80 -22.57
CA ILE A 309 11.02 14.93 -21.40
C ILE A 309 12.20 15.26 -20.47
N ALA A 310 13.43 15.32 -20.98
CA ALA A 310 14.60 15.69 -20.20
C ALA A 310 14.44 17.04 -19.49
N LYS A 311 13.94 18.07 -20.21
CA LYS A 311 13.65 19.39 -19.64
C LYS A 311 12.57 19.34 -18.55
N SER A 312 11.52 18.54 -18.76
CA SER A 312 10.45 18.32 -17.77
C SER A 312 11.00 17.68 -16.50
N ARG A 313 11.86 16.66 -16.63
CA ARG A 313 12.53 16.01 -15.51
C ARG A 313 13.48 16.95 -14.76
N ASP A 314 14.26 17.76 -15.47
CA ASP A 314 15.15 18.77 -14.86
C ASP A 314 14.38 19.83 -14.10
N ALA A 315 13.22 20.28 -14.63
CA ALA A 315 12.36 21.23 -13.95
C ALA A 315 11.80 20.63 -12.65
N ALA A 316 11.30 19.39 -12.70
CA ALA A 316 10.83 18.68 -11.51
C ALA A 316 11.96 18.54 -10.47
N PHE A 317 13.17 18.15 -10.89
CA PHE A 317 14.32 18.02 -10.01
C PHE A 317 14.71 19.35 -9.33
N ARG A 318 14.69 20.47 -10.07
CA ARG A 318 14.99 21.80 -9.50
C ARG A 318 13.97 22.22 -8.45
N GLU A 319 12.68 21.95 -8.70
CA GLU A 319 11.62 22.23 -7.73
C GLU A 319 11.80 21.38 -6.46
N PHE A 320 12.17 20.10 -6.59
CA PHE A 320 12.51 19.28 -5.42
C PHE A 320 13.71 19.78 -4.64
N ALA A 321 14.80 20.14 -5.33
CA ALA A 321 15.98 20.69 -4.68
C ALA A 321 15.65 21.97 -3.91
N ARG A 322 14.81 22.84 -4.48
CA ARG A 322 14.34 24.07 -3.83
C ARG A 322 13.48 23.78 -2.60
N LEU A 323 12.50 22.88 -2.70
CA LEU A 323 11.64 22.51 -1.58
C LEU A 323 12.43 21.82 -0.46
N ALA A 324 13.40 20.98 -0.80
CA ALA A 324 14.26 20.32 0.17
C ALA A 324 15.14 21.34 0.93
N GLU A 325 15.70 22.32 0.22
CA GLU A 325 16.47 23.40 0.86
C GLU A 325 15.59 24.26 1.76
N GLN A 326 14.37 24.60 1.34
CA GLN A 326 13.41 25.33 2.18
C GLN A 326 13.07 24.56 3.46
N LYS A 327 12.75 23.27 3.36
CA LYS A 327 12.48 22.41 4.53
C LYS A 327 13.67 22.34 5.49
N LYS A 328 14.90 22.24 4.96
CA LYS A 328 16.12 22.25 5.78
C LYS A 328 16.29 23.58 6.51
N GLN A 329 16.09 24.70 5.81
CA GLN A 329 16.19 26.03 6.41
C GLN A 329 15.13 26.26 7.50
N GLU A 330 13.90 25.82 7.27
CA GLU A 330 12.81 25.87 8.25
C GLU A 330 13.10 24.98 9.48
N ALA A 331 13.61 23.77 9.27
CA ALA A 331 13.99 22.87 10.36
C ALA A 331 15.13 23.46 11.22
N VAL A 332 16.16 24.02 10.59
CA VAL A 332 17.26 24.70 11.30
C VAL A 332 16.74 25.93 12.05
N ALA A 333 15.86 26.72 11.44
CA ALA A 333 15.25 27.89 12.07
C ALA A 333 14.39 27.48 13.29
N LYS A 334 13.62 26.39 13.18
CA LYS A 334 12.80 25.85 14.28
C LYS A 334 13.67 25.36 15.43
N ILE A 335 14.72 24.58 15.16
CA ILE A 335 15.68 24.12 16.18
C ILE A 335 16.36 25.32 16.87
N ALA A 336 16.73 26.37 16.12
CA ALA A 336 17.33 27.56 16.68
C ALA A 336 16.33 28.37 17.54
N ALA A 337 15.06 28.44 17.13
CA ALA A 337 14.00 29.10 17.88
C ALA A 337 13.69 28.34 19.19
N ASP A 338 13.60 27.01 19.12
CA ASP A 338 13.34 26.16 20.30
C ASP A 338 14.50 26.23 21.30
N LYS A 339 15.76 26.16 20.84
CA LYS A 339 16.94 26.38 21.69
C LYS A 339 16.93 27.75 22.35
N ARG A 340 16.58 28.80 21.61
CA ARG A 340 16.49 30.15 22.16
C ARG A 340 15.38 30.26 23.20
N ARG A 341 14.25 29.58 22.99
CA ARG A 341 13.15 29.54 23.95
C ARG A 341 13.56 28.81 25.24
N THR A 342 14.21 27.65 25.14
CA THR A 342 14.71 26.93 26.32
C THR A 342 15.76 27.74 27.09
N GLU A 343 16.68 28.41 26.40
CA GLU A 343 17.66 29.29 27.04
C GLU A 343 16.99 30.45 27.80
N LEU A 344 15.93 31.05 27.24
CA LEU A 344 15.17 32.11 27.91
C LEU A 344 14.41 31.59 29.14
N ASP A 345 13.83 30.39 29.06
CA ASP A 345 13.14 29.75 30.18
C ASP A 345 14.11 29.37 31.32
N GLU A 346 15.35 28.97 30.98
CA GLU A 346 16.43 28.74 31.96
C GLU A 346 16.90 30.03 32.63
N VAL A 347 17.07 31.11 31.86
CA VAL A 347 17.44 32.45 32.38
C VAL A 347 16.35 32.99 33.33
N GLY A 348 15.08 32.71 33.03
CA GLY A 348 13.95 33.04 33.90
C GLY A 348 14.04 32.41 35.30
N LYS A 349 14.68 31.23 35.42
CA LYS A 349 14.85 30.49 36.69
C LYS A 349 16.10 30.89 37.49
N MET A 350 17.00 31.70 36.95
CA MET A 350 18.25 32.12 37.61
C MET A 350 18.05 33.33 38.56
N SER A 351 18.97 33.51 39.52
CA SER A 351 18.94 34.63 40.48
C SER A 351 19.15 36.01 39.81
N PRO A 352 18.75 37.13 40.45
CA PRO A 352 18.82 38.47 39.85
C PRO A 352 20.22 38.92 39.40
N GLU A 353 21.27 38.52 40.13
CA GLU A 353 22.66 38.86 39.78
C GLU A 353 23.20 38.04 38.60
N GLN A 354 22.81 36.76 38.51
CA GLN A 354 23.21 35.88 37.40
C GLN A 354 22.53 36.31 36.08
N ARG A 355 21.31 36.82 36.16
CA ARG A 355 20.55 37.37 35.03
C ARG A 355 21.25 38.58 34.39
N ARG A 356 21.70 39.54 35.21
CA ARG A 356 22.44 40.73 34.76
C ARG A 356 23.75 40.38 34.04
N ARG A 357 24.51 39.40 34.56
CA ARG A 357 25.73 38.90 33.91
C ARG A 357 25.46 38.22 32.58
N TRP A 358 24.34 37.49 32.46
CA TRP A 358 23.93 36.86 31.20
C TRP A 358 23.52 37.90 30.15
N GLU A 359 22.72 38.91 30.52
CA GLU A 359 22.28 40.00 29.65
C GLU A 359 23.44 40.85 29.12
N GLU A 360 24.42 41.18 29.97
CA GLU A 360 25.63 41.91 29.53
C GLU A 360 26.47 41.08 28.54
N ARG A 361 26.57 39.76 28.77
CA ARG A 361 27.30 38.85 27.88
C ARG A 361 26.58 38.69 26.54
N ASP A 362 25.25 38.61 26.54
CA ASP A 362 24.46 38.54 25.32
C ASP A 362 24.52 39.85 24.52
N ARG A 363 24.41 41.00 25.20
CA ARG A 363 24.57 42.34 24.58
C ARG A 363 25.93 42.49 23.90
N LYS A 364 27.02 42.03 24.53
CA LYS A 364 28.36 41.99 23.91
C LYS A 364 28.42 41.04 22.71
N ARG A 365 27.76 39.88 22.75
CA ARG A 365 27.68 38.94 21.61
C ARG A 365 26.89 39.52 20.44
N ALA A 366 25.78 40.21 20.70
CA ALA A 366 24.96 40.88 19.70
C ALA A 366 25.71 42.03 19.00
N LEU A 367 26.42 42.86 19.77
CA LEU A 367 27.30 43.92 19.24
C LEU A 367 28.42 43.36 18.36
N LYS A 368 29.06 42.24 18.75
CA LYS A 368 30.06 41.58 17.90
C LYS A 368 29.46 41.00 16.61
N LYS A 369 28.26 40.40 16.67
CA LYS A 369 27.55 39.91 15.48
C LYS A 369 27.14 41.03 14.53
N SER A 370 26.71 42.20 15.04
CA SER A 370 26.32 43.33 14.20
C SER A 370 27.52 44.00 13.52
N LEU A 371 28.64 44.13 14.24
CA LEU A 371 29.89 44.66 13.69
C LEU A 371 30.49 43.74 12.61
N GLY A 372 30.48 42.42 12.83
CA GLY A 372 30.99 41.43 11.85
C GLY A 372 30.14 41.28 10.59
N LYS A 373 28.83 41.58 10.64
CA LYS A 373 27.98 41.64 9.44
C LYS A 373 28.27 42.87 8.57
N ARG A 374 28.57 44.01 9.19
CA ARG A 374 28.91 45.26 8.46
C ARG A 374 30.23 45.17 7.70
N THR A 375 31.21 44.42 8.20
CA THR A 375 32.51 44.24 7.53
C THR A 375 32.47 43.28 6.35
N ARG A 376 31.45 42.40 6.25
CA ARG A 376 31.34 41.38 5.19
C ARG A 376 30.60 41.87 3.94
N VAL A 377 29.92 43.01 4.01
CA VAL A 377 29.16 43.63 2.90
C VAL A 377 30.03 44.60 2.08
N VAL A 378 31.23 44.93 2.57
CA VAL A 378 32.21 45.78 1.88
C VAL A 378 33.36 44.91 1.41
N LYS A 379 33.14 44.09 0.39
CA LYS A 379 34.20 43.51 -0.44
C LYS A 379 33.66 43.09 -1.79
#